data_AF-A0A667GY26-F1
#
_entry.id   AF-A0A667GY26-F1
#
_cell.length_a   1.000
_cell.length_b   1.000
_cell.length_c   1.000
_cell.angle_alpha   90.00
_cell.angle_beta   90.00
_cell.angle_gamma   90.00
#
_symmetry.space_group_name_H-M   'P 1'
#
loop_
_entity.id
_entity.type
_entity.pdbx_description
1 polymer ?
#
loop_
_entity_poly.entity_id
_entity_poly.type
_entity_poly.pdbx_seq_one_letter_code
_entity_poly.pdbx_strand_id
1 'polypeptide(L)'
;MRVLLPILRTGWGWRAWAPAAARLPPGTSTGPGPHRAMALYRTEERGQPYTPDYRLFFKNVAGDYISPFHDIPLRVDSTETLFNMVVEVPRWTNAKMEIATKEPLNPIKQDTKDGKLRYVANVFPHKGYIWNYGALPQTWEDPCRKDNSTDCCGDNDPIDVCEIGSKVLSCGEVIRVKILGILALIDQGETDWKIIAINVNDPEASKFHDIDDVKKYKPGYLEATLNWLRFYKVPEGKPENQFAFNGEFKNKAFALEVIKSTHECWKALLMKKCDGGAINCTNVQVCDSPFHCTQEEARSIVELVSSSLNKESNEEGMVYFGS
;
A
#
# COMPACT_ATOMS: atom_id res chain seq x y z
N MET A 1 46.81 56.74 -4.92
CA MET A 1 47.06 56.53 -6.36
C MET A 1 45.74 56.28 -7.06
N ARG A 2 45.21 57.32 -7.73
CA ARG A 2 44.09 57.25 -8.68
C ARG A 2 44.72 57.41 -10.07
N VAL A 3 44.35 56.60 -11.06
CA VAL A 3 44.44 57.01 -12.47
C VAL A 3 43.26 56.42 -13.27
N LEU A 4 42.65 57.30 -14.04
CA LEU A 4 41.52 57.15 -14.97
C LEU A 4 41.99 56.71 -16.38
N LEU A 5 41.08 56.01 -17.09
CA LEU A 5 40.70 56.01 -18.53
C LEU A 5 41.69 56.50 -19.63
N PRO A 6 41.62 55.95 -20.87
CA PRO A 6 40.60 56.41 -21.83
C PRO A 6 40.07 55.42 -22.90
N ILE A 7 38.90 55.80 -23.44
CA ILE A 7 38.22 55.28 -24.63
C ILE A 7 38.86 55.91 -25.88
N LEU A 8 38.98 55.15 -26.98
CA LEU A 8 39.03 55.70 -28.34
C LEU A 8 38.31 54.77 -29.33
N ARG A 9 37.38 55.36 -30.07
CA ARG A 9 36.69 54.83 -31.26
C ARG A 9 37.56 55.04 -32.49
N THR A 10 37.52 54.11 -33.44
CA THR A 10 37.51 54.40 -34.89
C THR A 10 36.70 53.30 -35.61
N GLY A 11 35.93 53.70 -36.62
CA GLY A 11 35.04 52.83 -37.40
C GLY A 11 35.56 52.53 -38.81
N TRP A 12 34.61 52.12 -39.67
CA TRP A 12 34.66 51.65 -41.08
C TRP A 12 34.54 50.12 -41.16
N GLY A 13 33.68 49.47 -41.94
CA GLY A 13 32.65 49.87 -42.88
C GLY A 13 32.19 48.61 -43.66
N TRP A 14 30.87 48.43 -43.77
CA TRP A 14 30.10 47.75 -44.83
C TRP A 14 30.60 46.43 -45.44
N ARG A 15 29.82 45.35 -45.25
CA ARG A 15 29.18 44.57 -46.34
C ARG A 15 28.20 43.54 -45.76
N ALA A 16 26.95 43.64 -46.20
CA ALA A 16 25.91 42.66 -45.96
C ALA A 16 26.13 41.45 -46.86
N TRP A 17 26.04 40.24 -46.30
CA TRP A 17 25.72 39.00 -47.01
C TRP A 17 24.91 38.11 -46.06
N ALA A 18 23.66 37.84 -46.46
CA ALA A 18 22.78 36.90 -45.78
C ALA A 18 23.11 35.48 -46.25
N PRO A 19 23.16 34.46 -45.37
CA PRO A 19 23.02 33.08 -45.80
C PRO A 19 21.55 32.65 -45.73
N ALA A 20 21.17 31.93 -46.79
CA ALA A 20 19.84 31.41 -47.05
C ALA A 20 19.35 30.45 -45.96
N ALA A 21 18.06 30.56 -45.63
CA ALA A 21 17.34 29.59 -44.82
C ALA A 21 17.18 28.27 -45.60
N ALA A 22 17.88 27.23 -45.15
CA ALA A 22 17.61 25.86 -45.57
C ALA A 22 16.43 25.31 -44.77
N ARG A 23 15.29 25.11 -45.44
CA ARG A 23 14.13 24.39 -44.90
C ARG A 23 14.48 22.91 -44.78
N LEU A 24 14.37 22.36 -43.58
CA LEU A 24 14.37 20.90 -43.35
C LEU A 24 13.00 20.32 -43.77
N PRO A 25 12.96 19.12 -44.36
CA PRO A 25 11.71 18.48 -44.78
C PRO A 25 10.89 18.02 -43.56
N PRO A 26 9.56 17.90 -43.68
CA PRO A 26 8.71 17.44 -42.60
C PRO A 26 8.88 15.93 -42.42
N GLY A 27 9.62 15.54 -41.38
CA GLY A 27 9.65 14.16 -40.91
C GLY A 27 8.37 13.84 -40.14
N THR A 28 7.52 13.03 -40.75
CA THR A 28 6.43 12.31 -40.07
C THR A 28 7.00 11.44 -38.95
N SER A 29 6.72 11.81 -37.71
CA SER A 29 6.96 10.97 -36.52
C SER A 29 5.70 10.98 -35.65
N THR A 30 4.70 10.21 -36.05
CA THR A 30 3.65 9.72 -35.15
C THR A 30 4.17 8.44 -34.50
N GLY A 31 5.08 8.58 -33.54
CA GLY A 31 5.36 7.54 -32.57
C GLY A 31 4.40 7.71 -31.39
N PRO A 32 3.82 6.63 -30.83
CA PRO A 32 3.05 6.75 -29.61
C PRO A 32 4.02 7.21 -28.52
N GLY A 33 3.80 8.41 -27.98
CA GLY A 33 4.42 8.82 -26.72
C GLY A 33 4.15 7.76 -25.65
N PRO A 34 4.93 7.71 -24.55
CA PRO A 34 4.75 6.71 -23.52
C PRO A 34 3.29 6.75 -23.07
N HIS A 35 2.54 5.70 -23.41
CA HIS A 35 1.17 5.54 -22.99
C HIS A 35 1.23 5.56 -21.46
N ARG A 36 0.76 6.64 -20.85
CA ARG A 36 0.51 6.71 -19.42
C ARG A 36 -0.52 5.63 -19.16
N ALA A 37 -0.06 4.45 -18.75
CA ALA A 37 -0.92 3.32 -18.45
C ALA A 37 -1.98 3.82 -17.46
N MET A 38 -3.25 3.77 -17.86
CA MET A 38 -4.32 4.18 -16.96
C MET A 38 -4.32 3.22 -15.77
N ALA A 39 -4.33 3.77 -14.55
CA ALA A 39 -4.49 2.98 -13.35
C ALA A 39 -5.83 2.23 -13.43
N LEU A 40 -5.82 0.92 -13.15
CA LEU A 40 -7.01 0.07 -13.17
C LEU A 40 -8.03 0.45 -12.09
N TYR A 41 -7.54 1.09 -11.03
CA TYR A 41 -8.32 1.53 -9.90
C TYR A 41 -8.00 2.99 -9.60
N ARG A 42 -9.01 3.71 -9.11
CA ARG A 42 -8.92 5.09 -8.65
C ARG A 42 -9.45 5.18 -7.24
N THR A 43 -9.11 6.24 -6.55
CA THR A 43 -9.60 6.49 -5.20
C THR A 43 -10.42 7.78 -5.13
N GLU A 44 -11.30 7.86 -4.14
CA GLU A 44 -12.07 9.07 -3.81
C GLU A 44 -12.01 9.34 -2.31
N GLU A 45 -11.56 10.53 -1.96
CA GLU A 45 -11.47 10.99 -0.58
C GLU A 45 -12.81 11.56 -0.08
N ARG A 46 -13.16 11.21 1.15
CA ARG A 46 -14.27 11.78 1.93
C ARG A 46 -13.78 12.11 3.33
N GLY A 47 -14.39 13.12 3.96
CA GLY A 47 -13.91 13.66 5.23
C GLY A 47 -12.62 14.47 5.07
N GLN A 48 -12.06 14.95 6.17
CA GLN A 48 -10.83 15.76 6.16
C GLN A 48 -9.58 14.89 6.40
N PRO A 49 -8.50 15.00 5.62
CA PRO A 49 -7.26 14.29 5.92
C PRO A 49 -6.76 14.53 7.35
N TYR A 50 -6.19 13.50 7.98
CA TYR A 50 -5.72 13.53 9.38
C TYR A 50 -6.83 13.81 10.40
N THR A 51 -8.03 13.29 10.15
CA THR A 51 -9.14 13.29 11.10
C THR A 51 -9.79 11.90 11.17
N PRO A 52 -10.51 11.57 12.26
CA PRO A 52 -11.21 10.30 12.37
C PRO A 52 -12.30 10.05 11.31
N ASP A 53 -12.80 11.09 10.63
CA ASP A 53 -13.80 11.00 9.55
C ASP A 53 -13.21 10.77 8.15
N TYR A 54 -11.87 10.85 7.99
CA TYR A 54 -11.23 10.60 6.70
C TYR A 54 -11.49 9.18 6.19
N ARG A 55 -11.94 9.07 4.93
CA ARG A 55 -12.15 7.81 4.22
C ARG A 55 -11.62 7.91 2.80
N LEU A 56 -10.96 6.85 2.35
CA LEU A 56 -10.49 6.69 0.98
C LEU A 56 -11.22 5.51 0.33
N PHE A 57 -12.24 5.83 -0.47
CA PHE A 57 -13.03 4.86 -1.23
C PHE A 57 -12.37 4.49 -2.55
N PHE A 58 -12.75 3.34 -3.11
CA PHE A 58 -12.17 2.81 -4.35
C PHE A 58 -13.19 2.80 -5.48
N LYS A 59 -12.69 3.03 -6.69
CA LYS A 59 -13.43 2.95 -7.95
C LYS A 59 -12.69 2.10 -8.97
N ASN A 60 -13.42 1.33 -9.77
CA ASN A 60 -12.85 0.61 -10.91
C ASN A 60 -12.66 1.55 -12.13
N VAL A 61 -12.20 1.01 -13.27
CA VAL A 61 -12.02 1.77 -14.52
C VAL A 61 -13.29 2.40 -15.08
N ALA A 62 -14.47 1.86 -14.76
CA ALA A 62 -15.77 2.39 -15.18
C ALA A 62 -16.24 3.57 -14.30
N GLY A 63 -15.56 3.83 -13.18
CA GLY A 63 -15.94 4.86 -12.21
C GLY A 63 -16.93 4.37 -11.14
N ASP A 64 -17.20 3.08 -11.14
CA ASP A 64 -18.09 2.39 -10.21
C ASP A 64 -17.38 2.12 -8.88
N TYR A 65 -18.08 2.35 -7.76
CA TYR A 65 -17.54 2.11 -6.42
C TYR A 65 -17.37 0.62 -6.17
N ILE A 66 -16.29 0.26 -5.48
CA ILE A 66 -15.94 -1.11 -5.15
C ILE A 66 -15.36 -1.19 -3.74
N SER A 67 -15.47 -2.37 -3.11
CA SER A 67 -14.75 -2.69 -1.89
C SER A 67 -13.30 -3.11 -2.21
N PRO A 68 -12.28 -2.47 -1.62
CA PRO A 68 -10.90 -2.94 -1.77
C PRO A 68 -10.65 -4.29 -1.10
N PHE A 69 -11.49 -4.67 -0.14
CA PHE A 69 -11.40 -5.97 0.53
C PHE A 69 -12.00 -7.08 -0.35
N HIS A 70 -13.15 -6.83 -0.99
CA HIS A 70 -13.94 -7.91 -1.59
C HIS A 70 -13.97 -7.92 -3.12
N ASP A 71 -13.91 -6.74 -3.76
CA ASP A 71 -14.15 -6.60 -5.20
C ASP A 71 -12.86 -6.55 -6.03
N ILE A 72 -11.71 -6.26 -5.42
CA ILE A 72 -10.42 -6.35 -6.11
C ILE A 72 -10.01 -7.83 -6.15
N PRO A 73 -9.79 -8.43 -7.34
CA PRO A 73 -9.41 -9.84 -7.43
C PRO A 73 -8.08 -10.11 -6.73
N LEU A 74 -7.97 -11.20 -5.96
CA LEU A 74 -6.70 -11.61 -5.36
C LEU A 74 -5.59 -11.81 -6.43
N ARG A 75 -5.93 -12.50 -7.53
CA ARG A 75 -5.01 -12.81 -8.62
C ARG A 75 -5.29 -11.95 -9.85
N VAL A 76 -4.22 -11.53 -10.53
CA VAL A 76 -4.31 -10.71 -11.76
C VAL A 76 -4.69 -11.57 -12.97
N ASP A 77 -4.14 -12.78 -13.04
CA ASP A 77 -4.42 -13.78 -14.06
C ASP A 77 -4.38 -15.19 -13.45
N SER A 78 -5.01 -16.13 -14.13
CA SER A 78 -5.01 -17.57 -13.85
C SER A 78 -3.68 -18.26 -14.14
N THR A 79 -2.84 -17.71 -15.03
CA THR A 79 -1.61 -18.38 -15.50
C THR A 79 -0.34 -17.91 -14.79
N GLU A 80 -0.26 -16.63 -14.41
CA GLU A 80 0.87 -16.08 -13.66
C GLU A 80 0.58 -16.01 -12.16
N THR A 81 1.60 -16.26 -11.32
CA THR A 81 1.50 -16.13 -9.86
C THR A 81 1.62 -14.66 -9.40
N LEU A 82 0.85 -13.78 -10.03
CA LEU A 82 0.77 -12.35 -9.70
C LEU A 82 -0.47 -12.05 -8.88
N PHE A 83 -0.28 -11.22 -7.85
CA PHE A 83 -1.31 -10.84 -6.90
C PHE A 83 -1.54 -9.34 -6.95
N ASN A 84 -2.79 -8.92 -6.77
CA ASN A 84 -3.05 -7.51 -6.45
C ASN A 84 -2.74 -7.28 -4.97
N MET A 85 -2.11 -6.15 -4.68
CA MET A 85 -1.91 -5.63 -3.32
C MET A 85 -2.57 -4.26 -3.25
N VAL A 86 -3.34 -4.03 -2.20
CA VAL A 86 -3.87 -2.72 -1.85
C VAL A 86 -2.88 -2.06 -0.90
N VAL A 87 -2.26 -0.96 -1.33
CA VAL A 87 -1.30 -0.21 -0.49
C VAL A 87 -2.07 0.64 0.51
N GLU A 88 -1.78 0.48 1.79
CA GLU A 88 -2.40 1.25 2.88
C GLU A 88 -1.45 2.31 3.41
N VAL A 89 -0.20 1.93 3.69
CA VAL A 89 0.79 2.83 4.29
C VAL A 89 2.03 2.97 3.39
N PRO A 90 2.27 4.16 2.82
CA PRO A 90 3.50 4.46 2.09
C PRO A 90 4.75 4.25 2.94
N ARG A 91 5.83 3.77 2.32
CA ARG A 91 7.13 3.64 3.01
C ARG A 91 7.58 4.98 3.60
N TRP A 92 8.15 4.93 4.80
CA TRP A 92 8.65 6.05 5.61
C TRP A 92 7.59 7.04 6.09
N THR A 93 6.34 6.60 6.18
CA THR A 93 5.25 7.30 6.84
C THR A 93 4.85 6.59 8.13
N ASN A 94 4.11 7.28 9.00
CA ASN A 94 3.80 6.84 10.36
C ASN A 94 2.31 6.61 10.60
N ALA A 95 1.42 7.23 9.82
CA ALA A 95 -0.02 7.09 9.99
C ALA A 95 -0.42 5.63 9.76
N LYS A 96 -1.04 4.98 10.75
CA LYS A 96 -1.54 3.62 10.60
C LYS A 96 -2.84 3.67 9.83
N MET A 97 -2.74 3.56 8.51
CA MET A 97 -3.89 3.44 7.61
C MET A 97 -4.22 1.96 7.43
N GLU A 98 -5.50 1.64 7.32
CA GLU A 98 -5.99 0.27 7.14
C GLU A 98 -7.31 0.25 6.38
N ILE A 99 -7.58 -0.83 5.67
CA ILE A 99 -8.90 -1.19 5.15
C ILE A 99 -9.86 -1.29 6.34
N ALA A 100 -10.92 -0.49 6.34
CA ALA A 100 -11.93 -0.52 7.39
C ALA A 100 -12.84 -1.77 7.23
N THR A 101 -12.38 -2.92 7.74
CA THR A 101 -13.08 -4.22 7.60
C THR A 101 -14.53 -4.21 8.10
N LYS A 102 -14.87 -3.30 9.00
CA LYS A 102 -16.20 -3.18 9.63
C LYS A 102 -17.10 -2.12 8.99
N GLU A 103 -16.61 -1.37 8.00
CA GLU A 103 -17.38 -0.31 7.34
C GLU A 103 -17.84 -0.72 5.95
N PRO A 104 -19.04 -0.29 5.50
CA PRO A 104 -19.52 -0.57 4.15
C PRO A 104 -18.55 -0.10 3.06
N LEU A 105 -18.33 -0.96 2.06
CA LEU A 105 -17.34 -0.76 0.97
C LEU A 105 -15.88 -0.66 1.44
N ASN A 106 -15.60 -0.95 2.72
CA ASN A 106 -14.28 -1.07 3.32
C ASN A 106 -13.27 0.01 2.88
N PRO A 107 -13.60 1.32 2.96
CA PRO A 107 -12.65 2.39 2.64
C PRO A 107 -11.39 2.26 3.49
N ILE A 108 -10.26 2.79 3.00
CA ILE A 108 -9.09 2.96 3.87
C ILE A 108 -9.37 4.14 4.82
N LYS A 109 -9.05 3.94 6.10
CA LYS A 109 -9.10 4.99 7.14
C LYS A 109 -7.87 4.89 8.03
N GLN A 110 -7.66 5.90 8.86
CA GLN A 110 -6.63 5.83 9.88
C GLN A 110 -7.17 5.12 11.14
N ASP A 111 -6.40 4.18 11.67
CA ASP A 111 -6.67 3.50 12.94
C ASP A 111 -6.73 4.55 14.08
N THR A 112 -7.57 4.30 15.08
CA THR A 112 -7.73 5.15 16.26
C THR A 112 -7.47 4.35 17.53
N LYS A 113 -6.63 4.88 18.40
CA LYS A 113 -6.34 4.33 19.73
C LYS A 113 -6.67 5.38 20.79
N ASP A 114 -7.47 4.99 21.78
CA ASP A 114 -7.89 5.87 22.88
C ASP A 114 -8.51 7.21 22.39
N GLY A 115 -9.30 7.12 21.32
CA GLY A 115 -9.97 8.28 20.69
C GLY A 115 -9.05 9.20 19.87
N LYS A 116 -7.78 8.84 19.70
CA LYS A 116 -6.79 9.61 18.93
C LYS A 116 -6.34 8.83 17.70
N LEU A 117 -6.01 9.56 16.63
CA LEU A 117 -5.41 8.98 15.44
C LEU A 117 -4.09 8.30 15.78
N ARG A 118 -3.91 7.07 15.28
CA ARG A 118 -2.75 6.26 15.60
C ARG A 118 -1.61 6.51 14.61
N TYR A 119 -0.42 6.70 15.17
CA TYR A 119 0.83 6.78 14.44
C TYR A 119 1.83 5.78 15.01
N VAL A 120 2.45 4.97 14.15
CA VAL A 120 3.52 4.07 14.55
C VAL A 120 4.78 4.87 14.86
N ALA A 121 5.45 4.52 15.95
CA ALA A 121 6.67 5.18 16.40
C ALA A 121 7.85 4.93 15.45
N ASN A 122 8.82 5.84 15.46
CA ASN A 122 10.13 5.60 14.86
C ASN A 122 10.98 4.80 15.85
N VAL A 123 11.20 3.52 15.58
CA VAL A 123 12.13 2.68 16.36
C VAL A 123 13.49 2.75 15.70
N PHE A 124 14.46 3.39 16.33
CA PHE A 124 15.80 3.58 15.77
C PHE A 124 16.40 2.23 15.29
N PRO A 125 16.97 2.16 14.07
CA PRO A 125 17.29 3.25 13.13
C PRO A 125 16.19 3.58 12.10
N HIS A 126 14.98 3.06 12.27
CA HIS A 126 13.92 3.09 11.27
C HIS A 126 13.04 4.34 11.37
N LYS A 127 12.61 4.85 10.20
CA LYS A 127 11.60 5.90 10.06
C LYS A 127 10.29 5.27 9.59
N GLY A 128 9.26 5.32 10.42
CA GLY A 128 7.92 4.81 10.12
C GLY A 128 7.95 3.35 9.64
N TYR A 129 7.05 3.03 8.71
CA TYR A 129 7.07 1.75 8.00
C TYR A 129 8.27 1.68 7.05
N ILE A 130 9.02 0.58 7.06
CA ILE A 130 10.24 0.43 6.22
C ILE A 130 9.97 -0.25 4.85
N TRP A 131 8.70 -0.51 4.56
CA TRP A 131 8.14 -1.01 3.28
C TRP A 131 6.98 -0.12 2.84
N ASN A 132 6.52 -0.28 1.60
CA ASN A 132 5.11 0.03 1.36
C ASN A 132 4.30 -1.11 1.98
N TYR A 133 3.36 -0.77 2.84
CA TYR A 133 2.59 -1.74 3.62
C TYR A 133 1.12 -1.73 3.17
N GLY A 134 0.48 -2.87 3.26
CA GLY A 134 -0.92 -3.02 2.93
C GLY A 134 -1.34 -4.48 2.99
N ALA A 135 -2.37 -4.87 2.24
CA ALA A 135 -2.91 -6.21 2.31
C ALA A 135 -3.22 -6.82 0.93
N LEU A 136 -3.37 -8.15 0.89
CA LEU A 136 -3.95 -8.83 -0.27
C LEU A 136 -5.49 -8.82 -0.16
N PRO A 137 -6.20 -8.35 -1.19
CA PRO A 137 -7.65 -8.38 -1.20
C PRO A 137 -8.15 -9.83 -1.27
N GLN A 138 -9.40 -10.06 -0.88
CA GLN A 138 -10.03 -11.38 -0.88
C GLN A 138 -9.27 -12.42 -0.05
N THR A 139 -8.62 -12.03 1.03
CA THR A 139 -8.00 -12.93 2.00
C THR A 139 -8.48 -12.59 3.39
N TRP A 140 -8.57 -13.56 4.30
CA TRP A 140 -9.01 -13.29 5.65
C TRP A 140 -8.38 -14.29 6.63
N GLU A 141 -7.76 -13.76 7.68
CA GLU A 141 -7.24 -14.53 8.81
C GLU A 141 -8.36 -14.79 9.82
N ASP A 142 -9.08 -15.89 9.62
CA ASP A 142 -10.27 -16.25 10.42
C ASP A 142 -9.94 -16.39 11.93
N PRO A 143 -10.54 -15.58 12.83
CA PRO A 143 -10.27 -15.61 14.27
C PRO A 143 -10.87 -16.83 14.98
N CYS A 144 -11.71 -17.62 14.30
CA CYS A 144 -12.21 -18.88 14.81
C CYS A 144 -11.31 -20.07 14.43
N ARG A 145 -10.32 -19.85 13.55
CA ARG A 145 -9.45 -20.90 13.04
C ARG A 145 -8.06 -20.80 13.63
N LYS A 146 -7.68 -21.83 14.37
CA LYS A 146 -6.32 -21.99 14.89
C LYS A 146 -5.36 -22.36 13.76
N ASP A 147 -4.26 -21.60 13.61
CA ASP A 147 -3.19 -21.92 12.68
C ASP A 147 -2.22 -22.93 13.29
N ASN A 148 -1.81 -23.93 12.51
CA ASN A 148 -0.96 -25.02 12.99
C ASN A 148 0.50 -24.61 13.21
N SER A 149 0.93 -23.49 12.60
CA SER A 149 2.30 -23.00 12.67
C SER A 149 2.54 -22.15 13.91
N THR A 150 1.56 -21.30 14.26
CA THR A 150 1.64 -20.36 15.38
C THR A 150 0.98 -20.89 16.65
N ASP A 151 0.06 -21.85 16.53
CA ASP A 151 -0.85 -22.28 17.60
C ASP A 151 -1.76 -21.13 18.10
N CYS A 152 -2.03 -20.14 17.25
CA CYS A 152 -2.90 -18.98 17.53
C CYS A 152 -4.06 -18.89 16.53
N CYS A 153 -5.15 -18.21 16.88
CA CYS A 153 -6.22 -17.86 15.93
C CYS A 153 -5.81 -16.68 15.04
N GLY A 154 -6.45 -16.49 13.88
CA GLY A 154 -6.21 -15.31 13.03
C GLY A 154 -6.60 -13.98 13.69
N ASP A 155 -6.02 -12.88 13.24
CA ASP A 155 -6.24 -11.51 13.74
C ASP A 155 -7.52 -10.83 13.19
N ASN A 156 -8.30 -11.56 12.39
CA ASN A 156 -9.55 -11.11 11.79
C ASN A 156 -9.41 -10.08 10.65
N ASP A 157 -8.21 -9.87 10.11
CA ASP A 157 -7.93 -8.93 9.02
C ASP A 157 -7.51 -9.66 7.71
N PRO A 158 -7.41 -8.95 6.57
CA PRO A 158 -6.81 -9.51 5.36
C PRO A 158 -5.30 -9.70 5.54
N ILE A 159 -4.71 -10.66 4.83
CA ILE A 159 -3.30 -10.99 5.01
C ILE A 159 -2.39 -9.81 4.62
N ASP A 160 -1.45 -9.48 5.49
CA ASP A 160 -0.59 -8.32 5.37
C ASP A 160 0.58 -8.53 4.40
N VAL A 161 1.03 -7.45 3.77
CA VAL A 161 2.08 -7.42 2.75
C VAL A 161 3.08 -6.31 3.00
N CYS A 162 4.35 -6.69 3.07
CA CYS A 162 5.51 -5.82 3.05
C CYS A 162 6.10 -5.78 1.63
N GLU A 163 5.86 -4.71 0.89
CA GLU A 163 6.37 -4.52 -0.47
C GLU A 163 7.73 -3.81 -0.48
N ILE A 164 8.75 -4.49 -1.03
CA ILE A 164 10.17 -4.16 -0.84
C ILE A 164 10.81 -3.38 -1.99
N GLY A 165 10.01 -2.97 -2.96
CA GLY A 165 10.44 -2.24 -4.15
C GLY A 165 11.02 -0.85 -3.83
N SER A 166 11.75 -0.30 -4.78
CA SER A 166 12.44 0.98 -4.68
C SER A 166 11.48 2.18 -4.66
N LYS A 167 10.33 2.11 -5.34
CA LYS A 167 9.34 3.20 -5.38
C LYS A 167 8.62 3.34 -4.04
N VAL A 168 8.45 4.56 -3.55
CA VAL A 168 7.48 4.86 -2.49
C VAL A 168 6.10 5.00 -3.15
N LEU A 169 5.16 4.17 -2.74
CA LEU A 169 3.81 4.10 -3.30
C LEU A 169 2.83 4.96 -2.50
N SER A 170 1.73 5.36 -3.11
CA SER A 170 0.70 6.17 -2.45
C SER A 170 -0.33 5.27 -1.75
N CYS A 171 -0.92 5.77 -0.66
CA CYS A 171 -2.06 5.13 -0.02
C CYS A 171 -3.21 4.96 -1.02
N GLY A 172 -3.80 3.78 -1.06
CA GLY A 172 -4.85 3.37 -1.99
C GLY A 172 -4.37 3.00 -3.39
N GLU A 173 -3.07 3.00 -3.69
CA GLU A 173 -2.58 2.38 -4.93
C GLU A 173 -2.85 0.87 -4.91
N VAL A 174 -3.39 0.35 -6.01
CA VAL A 174 -3.52 -1.09 -6.22
C VAL A 174 -2.44 -1.53 -7.21
N ILE A 175 -1.49 -2.33 -6.74
CA ILE A 175 -0.32 -2.74 -7.53
C ILE A 175 -0.28 -4.24 -7.72
N ARG A 176 0.48 -4.69 -8.72
CA ARG A 176 0.73 -6.10 -8.97
C ARG A 176 2.05 -6.48 -8.33
N VAL A 177 2.06 -7.56 -7.55
CA VAL A 177 3.25 -8.01 -6.82
C VAL A 177 3.58 -9.48 -7.09
N LYS A 178 4.87 -9.80 -6.99
CA LYS A 178 5.37 -11.18 -6.85
C LYS A 178 5.56 -11.48 -5.37
N ILE A 179 5.04 -12.63 -4.95
CA ILE A 179 5.27 -13.19 -3.62
C ILE A 179 6.67 -13.80 -3.57
N LEU A 180 7.44 -13.46 -2.55
CA LEU A 180 8.82 -13.93 -2.34
C LEU A 180 8.93 -14.84 -1.11
N GLY A 181 8.15 -14.58 -0.07
CA GLY A 181 8.13 -15.37 1.16
C GLY A 181 7.16 -14.80 2.18
N ILE A 182 7.28 -15.24 3.42
CA ILE A 182 6.34 -14.89 4.50
C ILE A 182 7.00 -15.03 5.87
N LEU A 183 6.57 -14.22 6.82
CA LEU A 183 6.96 -14.27 8.24
C LEU A 183 5.74 -14.53 9.11
N ALA A 184 5.87 -15.42 10.09
CA ALA A 184 4.83 -15.78 11.05
C ALA A 184 4.93 -14.91 12.31
N LEU A 185 4.31 -13.72 12.32
CA LEU A 185 4.23 -12.89 13.52
C LEU A 185 3.13 -13.44 14.44
N ILE A 186 3.39 -13.42 15.73
CA ILE A 186 2.39 -13.63 16.79
C ILE A 186 2.20 -12.28 17.46
N ASP A 187 1.13 -11.57 17.09
CA ASP A 187 0.81 -10.24 17.62
C ASP A 187 -0.19 -10.39 18.76
N GLN A 188 0.29 -10.21 20.00
CA GLN A 188 -0.54 -10.26 21.21
C GLN A 188 -1.43 -11.52 21.34
N GLY A 189 -0.97 -12.66 20.80
CA GLY A 189 -1.67 -13.95 20.86
C GLY A 189 -2.50 -14.30 19.62
N GLU A 190 -2.43 -13.49 18.58
CA GLU A 190 -3.06 -13.70 17.29
C GLU A 190 -2.01 -14.05 16.22
N THR A 191 -2.39 -14.90 15.28
CA THR A 191 -1.64 -15.15 14.05
C THR A 191 -1.79 -13.93 13.16
N ASP A 192 -0.65 -13.39 12.76
CA ASP A 192 -0.57 -12.21 11.90
C ASP A 192 0.50 -12.48 10.84
N TRP A 193 0.10 -12.93 9.65
CA TRP A 193 1.06 -13.31 8.61
C TRP A 193 1.56 -12.10 7.83
N LYS A 194 2.88 -11.93 7.74
CA LYS A 194 3.51 -10.86 6.95
C LYS A 194 4.13 -11.40 5.67
N ILE A 195 3.44 -11.20 4.55
CA ILE A 195 3.95 -11.54 3.22
C ILE A 195 5.09 -10.61 2.82
N ILE A 196 6.16 -11.17 2.25
CA ILE A 196 7.22 -10.40 1.60
C ILE A 196 6.99 -10.43 0.09
N ALA A 197 6.83 -9.26 -0.51
CA ALA A 197 6.52 -9.15 -1.94
C ALA A 197 7.30 -8.01 -2.61
N ILE A 198 7.33 -8.01 -3.94
CA ILE A 198 7.91 -6.93 -4.73
C ILE A 198 7.00 -6.57 -5.91
N ASN A 199 6.83 -5.27 -6.16
CA ASN A 199 6.10 -4.76 -7.31
C ASN A 199 6.71 -5.30 -8.62
N VAL A 200 5.89 -5.83 -9.51
CA VAL A 200 6.35 -6.37 -10.80
C VAL A 200 7.02 -5.32 -11.70
N ASN A 201 6.67 -4.05 -11.49
CA ASN A 201 7.21 -2.92 -12.24
C ASN A 201 8.47 -2.34 -11.60
N ASP A 202 8.95 -2.89 -10.48
CA ASP A 202 10.23 -2.47 -9.93
C ASP A 202 11.37 -2.80 -10.90
N PRO A 203 12.34 -1.89 -11.14
CA PRO A 203 13.45 -2.15 -12.05
C PRO A 203 14.29 -3.39 -11.71
N GLU A 204 14.29 -3.80 -10.44
CA GLU A 204 15.00 -4.99 -9.96
C GLU A 204 14.09 -6.20 -9.77
N ALA A 205 12.79 -6.10 -10.07
CA ALA A 205 11.83 -7.17 -9.84
C ALA A 205 12.31 -8.50 -10.43
N SER A 206 12.90 -8.50 -11.63
CA SER A 206 13.42 -9.69 -12.30
C SER A 206 14.54 -10.42 -11.57
N LYS A 207 15.13 -9.85 -10.51
CA LYS A 207 16.14 -10.51 -9.67
C LYS A 207 15.54 -11.31 -8.50
N PHE A 208 14.28 -11.06 -8.15
CA PHE A 208 13.64 -11.63 -6.96
C PHE A 208 12.58 -12.66 -7.34
N HIS A 209 12.83 -13.92 -7.02
CA HIS A 209 11.92 -15.04 -7.30
C HIS A 209 11.52 -15.82 -6.05
N ASP A 210 12.37 -15.81 -5.02
CA ASP A 210 12.11 -16.42 -3.72
C ASP A 210 12.76 -15.59 -2.59
N ILE A 211 12.57 -16.00 -1.34
CA ILE A 211 13.01 -15.26 -0.15
C ILE A 211 14.54 -15.16 -0.05
N ASP A 212 15.27 -16.14 -0.58
CA ASP A 212 16.73 -16.15 -0.57
C ASP A 212 17.33 -15.07 -1.49
N ASP A 213 16.61 -14.66 -2.55
CA ASP A 213 17.03 -13.53 -3.38
C ASP A 213 16.98 -12.23 -2.59
N VAL A 214 16.04 -12.10 -1.64
CA VAL A 214 15.98 -10.94 -0.74
C VAL A 214 17.23 -10.88 0.13
N LYS A 215 17.63 -12.01 0.73
CA LYS A 215 18.88 -12.10 1.53
C LYS A 215 20.10 -11.74 0.69
N LYS A 216 20.14 -12.20 -0.57
CA LYS A 216 21.27 -11.99 -1.49
C LYS A 216 21.39 -10.54 -1.96
N TYR A 217 20.30 -9.94 -2.44
CA TYR A 217 20.34 -8.62 -3.09
C TYR A 217 19.99 -7.46 -2.16
N LYS A 218 19.41 -7.72 -0.99
CA LYS A 218 19.12 -6.73 0.07
C LYS A 218 19.63 -7.25 1.43
N PRO A 219 20.96 -7.42 1.61
CA PRO A 219 21.52 -7.94 2.86
C PRO A 219 21.14 -7.05 4.05
N GLY A 220 20.71 -7.67 5.16
CA GLY A 220 20.24 -6.97 6.37
C GLY A 220 18.76 -6.56 6.35
N TYR A 221 18.07 -6.70 5.21
CA TYR A 221 16.70 -6.20 5.06
C TYR A 221 15.68 -7.07 5.79
N LEU A 222 15.82 -8.41 5.73
CA LEU A 222 14.93 -9.33 6.45
C LEU A 222 15.16 -9.25 7.97
N GLU A 223 16.39 -9.04 8.40
CA GLU A 223 16.74 -8.81 9.81
C GLU A 223 16.14 -7.51 10.32
N ALA A 224 16.18 -6.44 9.51
CA ALA A 224 15.50 -5.19 9.82
C ALA A 224 13.98 -5.38 9.90
N THR A 225 13.38 -6.20 9.02
CA THR A 225 11.96 -6.55 9.09
C THR A 225 11.57 -7.26 10.37
N LEU A 226 12.34 -8.28 10.76
CA LEU A 226 12.11 -9.01 11.99
C LEU A 226 12.20 -8.08 13.20
N ASN A 227 13.22 -7.23 13.26
CA ASN A 227 13.41 -6.27 14.35
C ASN A 227 12.29 -5.24 14.41
N TRP A 228 11.89 -4.66 13.27
CA TRP A 228 10.80 -3.70 13.23
C TRP A 228 9.51 -4.31 13.80
N LEU A 229 9.12 -5.49 13.32
CA LEU A 229 7.88 -6.17 13.77
C LEU A 229 7.95 -6.65 15.22
N ARG A 230 9.15 -6.92 15.74
CA ARG A 230 9.36 -7.25 17.16
C ARG A 230 9.10 -6.05 18.07
N PHE A 231 9.60 -4.88 17.69
CA PHE A 231 9.71 -3.73 18.59
C PHE A 231 8.68 -2.62 18.34
N TYR A 232 7.93 -2.61 17.23
CA TYR A 232 7.12 -1.43 16.84
C TYR A 232 6.06 -1.01 17.88
N LYS A 233 5.55 -1.94 18.69
CA LYS A 233 4.59 -1.65 19.77
C LYS A 233 5.23 -1.39 21.14
N VAL A 234 6.54 -1.58 21.30
CA VAL A 234 7.24 -1.34 22.57
C VAL A 234 7.14 0.12 23.04
N PRO A 235 7.27 1.15 22.16
CA PRO A 235 7.01 2.53 22.54
C PRO A 235 5.57 2.80 23.00
N GLU A 236 4.63 1.93 22.64
CA GLU A 236 3.24 1.99 23.10
C GLU A 236 3.02 1.28 24.45
N GLY A 237 4.09 0.83 25.13
CA GLY A 237 4.02 0.11 26.40
C GLY A 237 3.61 -1.36 26.27
N LYS A 238 3.61 -1.92 25.06
CA LYS A 238 3.32 -3.33 24.80
C LYS A 238 4.60 -4.18 24.87
N PRO A 239 4.49 -5.48 25.18
CA PRO A 239 5.63 -6.38 25.09
C PRO A 239 6.13 -6.51 23.64
N GLU A 240 7.35 -7.02 23.50
CA GLU A 240 7.89 -7.44 22.21
C GLU A 240 7.00 -8.53 21.59
N ASN A 241 6.76 -8.43 20.29
CA ASN A 241 6.05 -9.48 19.58
C ASN A 241 6.91 -10.73 19.42
N GLN A 242 6.25 -11.88 19.30
CA GLN A 242 6.89 -13.17 19.09
C GLN A 242 6.70 -13.63 17.65
N PHE A 243 7.42 -14.70 17.27
CA PHE A 243 7.35 -15.26 15.93
C PHE A 243 7.32 -16.77 16.02
N ALA A 244 6.51 -17.42 15.19
CA ALA A 244 6.67 -18.85 14.96
C ALA A 244 7.96 -19.12 14.18
N PHE A 245 8.35 -20.40 14.10
CA PHE A 245 9.57 -20.84 13.42
C PHE A 245 10.84 -20.09 13.87
N ASN A 246 10.87 -19.59 15.11
CA ASN A 246 11.99 -18.80 15.65
C ASN A 246 12.32 -17.55 14.79
N GLY A 247 11.32 -16.95 14.14
CA GLY A 247 11.50 -15.78 13.28
C GLY A 247 12.09 -16.09 11.88
N GLU A 248 12.12 -17.36 11.48
CA GLU A 248 12.53 -17.75 10.13
C GLU A 248 11.49 -17.32 9.09
N PHE A 249 11.94 -16.60 8.06
CA PHE A 249 11.11 -16.34 6.87
C PHE A 249 10.94 -17.63 6.06
N LYS A 250 9.70 -18.02 5.81
CA LYS A 250 9.39 -19.15 4.93
C LYS A 250 9.41 -18.70 3.47
N ASN A 251 9.71 -19.64 2.58
CA ASN A 251 9.86 -19.40 1.15
C ASN A 251 8.53 -19.08 0.45
N LYS A 252 8.63 -18.74 -0.83
CA LYS A 252 7.47 -18.44 -1.69
C LYS A 252 6.43 -19.56 -1.68
N ALA A 253 6.85 -20.82 -1.75
CA ALA A 253 5.93 -21.95 -1.82
C ALA A 253 5.04 -22.03 -0.56
N PHE A 254 5.62 -21.87 0.62
CA PHE A 254 4.87 -21.83 1.87
C PHE A 254 3.92 -20.62 1.92
N ALA A 255 4.41 -19.44 1.51
CA ALA A 255 3.59 -18.23 1.45
C ALA A 255 2.34 -18.41 0.57
N LEU A 256 2.48 -19.07 -0.58
CA LEU A 256 1.36 -19.34 -1.48
C LEU A 256 0.29 -20.27 -0.88
N GLU A 257 0.69 -21.25 -0.05
CA GLU A 257 -0.27 -22.11 0.66
C GLU A 257 -1.01 -21.35 1.77
N VAL A 258 -0.34 -20.45 2.49
CA VAL A 258 -0.99 -19.57 3.48
C VAL A 258 -1.99 -18.65 2.80
N ILE A 259 -1.59 -17.95 1.72
CA ILE A 259 -2.49 -17.08 0.93
C ILE A 259 -3.70 -17.86 0.42
N LYS A 260 -3.49 -19.09 -0.08
CA LYS A 260 -4.58 -19.95 -0.51
C LYS A 260 -5.53 -20.26 0.64
N SER A 261 -5.00 -20.57 1.83
CA SER A 261 -5.83 -20.85 3.02
C SER A 261 -6.67 -19.65 3.43
N THR A 262 -6.08 -18.46 3.51
CA THR A 262 -6.78 -17.23 3.89
C THR A 262 -7.79 -16.79 2.82
N HIS A 263 -7.52 -17.07 1.53
CA HIS A 263 -8.49 -16.87 0.46
C HIS A 263 -9.71 -17.81 0.57
N GLU A 264 -9.50 -19.07 0.95
CA GLU A 264 -10.63 -19.99 1.19
C GLU A 264 -11.45 -19.58 2.43
N CYS A 265 -10.81 -19.06 3.48
CA CYS A 265 -11.50 -18.44 4.62
C CYS A 265 -12.36 -17.24 4.16
N TRP A 266 -11.79 -16.34 3.35
CA TRP A 266 -12.54 -15.21 2.78
C TRP A 266 -13.73 -15.66 1.91
N LYS A 267 -13.58 -16.72 1.09
CA LYS A 267 -14.71 -17.26 0.32
C LYS A 267 -15.82 -17.76 1.23
N ALA A 268 -15.48 -18.43 2.34
CA ALA A 268 -16.46 -18.90 3.30
C ALA A 268 -17.17 -17.71 3.98
N LEU A 269 -16.42 -16.68 4.37
CA LEU A 269 -16.93 -15.42 4.93
C LEU A 269 -17.92 -14.75 3.97
N LEU A 270 -17.49 -14.49 2.74
CA LEU A 270 -18.30 -13.76 1.76
C LEU A 270 -19.56 -14.54 1.36
N MET A 271 -19.51 -15.87 1.36
CA MET A 271 -20.66 -16.73 1.06
C MET A 271 -21.51 -17.04 2.30
N LYS A 272 -21.28 -16.35 3.44
CA LYS A 272 -22.00 -16.54 4.71
C LYS A 272 -21.98 -18.00 5.21
N LYS A 273 -20.86 -18.69 5.00
CA LYS A 273 -20.62 -20.09 5.43
C LYS A 273 -19.91 -20.18 6.78
N CYS A 274 -19.40 -19.07 7.29
CA CYS A 274 -18.88 -18.92 8.65
C CYS A 274 -19.40 -17.60 9.26
N ASP A 275 -19.23 -17.45 10.57
CA ASP A 275 -19.54 -16.21 11.26
C ASP A 275 -18.43 -15.19 11.04
N GLY A 276 -18.74 -14.13 10.29
CA GLY A 276 -17.81 -13.02 10.04
C GLY A 276 -17.81 -11.95 11.14
N GLY A 277 -18.61 -12.15 12.20
CA GLY A 277 -18.72 -11.20 13.29
C GLY A 277 -19.09 -9.79 12.81
N ALA A 278 -18.19 -8.84 13.05
CA ALA A 278 -18.40 -7.44 12.69
C ALA A 278 -17.94 -7.05 11.27
N ILE A 279 -17.39 -7.99 10.49
CA ILE A 279 -16.91 -7.68 9.14
C ILE A 279 -18.09 -7.29 8.26
N ASN A 280 -17.93 -6.15 7.58
CA ASN A 280 -18.87 -5.71 6.59
C ASN A 280 -18.51 -6.32 5.23
N CYS A 281 -19.36 -7.24 4.77
CA CYS A 281 -19.17 -7.99 3.53
C CYS A 281 -19.79 -7.31 2.29
N THR A 282 -20.28 -6.07 2.38
CA THR A 282 -20.90 -5.37 1.24
C THR A 282 -19.91 -5.27 0.07
N ASN A 283 -20.33 -5.77 -1.08
CA ASN A 283 -19.52 -5.83 -2.29
C ASN A 283 -20.39 -5.60 -3.53
N VAL A 284 -19.78 -5.28 -4.67
CA VAL A 284 -20.52 -4.90 -5.89
C VAL A 284 -20.18 -5.75 -7.10
N GLN A 285 -19.06 -6.48 -7.09
CA GLN A 285 -18.59 -7.25 -8.24
C GLN A 285 -18.84 -8.76 -8.08
N VAL A 286 -19.08 -9.24 -6.85
CA VAL A 286 -19.28 -10.67 -6.59
C VAL A 286 -20.77 -11.01 -6.65
N CYS A 287 -21.31 -11.23 -7.85
CA CYS A 287 -22.76 -11.39 -8.07
C CYS A 287 -23.43 -12.51 -7.25
N ASP A 288 -22.72 -13.60 -6.96
CA ASP A 288 -23.26 -14.72 -6.19
C ASP A 288 -23.19 -14.52 -4.67
N SER A 289 -22.58 -13.42 -4.21
CA SER A 289 -22.50 -13.07 -2.80
C SER A 289 -23.87 -12.66 -2.27
N PRO A 290 -24.32 -13.19 -1.11
CA PRO A 290 -25.54 -12.73 -0.43
C PRO A 290 -25.45 -11.28 0.06
N PHE A 291 -24.26 -10.68 0.04
CA PHE A 291 -23.99 -9.30 0.43
C PHE A 291 -23.80 -8.34 -0.77
N HIS A 292 -24.04 -8.83 -1.99
CA HIS A 292 -23.95 -8.01 -3.19
C HIS A 292 -24.94 -6.84 -3.13
N CYS A 293 -24.46 -5.62 -3.36
CA CYS A 293 -25.30 -4.43 -3.53
C CYS A 293 -25.16 -3.88 -4.95
N THR A 294 -26.12 -3.05 -5.34
CA THR A 294 -26.10 -2.29 -6.60
C THR A 294 -25.11 -1.13 -6.54
N GLN A 295 -24.75 -0.58 -7.71
CA GLN A 295 -23.92 0.63 -7.77
C GLN A 295 -24.64 1.86 -7.19
N GLU A 296 -25.97 1.94 -7.30
CA GLU A 296 -26.77 3.02 -6.71
C GLU A 296 -26.72 2.99 -5.18
N GLU A 297 -26.79 1.79 -4.59
CA GLU A 297 -26.61 1.61 -3.13
C GLU A 297 -25.18 1.95 -2.71
N ALA A 298 -24.17 1.53 -3.48
CA ALA A 298 -22.77 1.86 -3.21
C ALA A 298 -22.52 3.38 -3.26
N ARG A 299 -23.08 4.10 -4.25
CA ARG A 299 -23.01 5.56 -4.32
C ARG A 299 -23.66 6.23 -3.11
N SER A 300 -24.83 5.73 -2.70
CA SER A 300 -25.55 6.24 -1.53
C SER A 300 -24.73 6.09 -0.24
N ILE A 301 -24.05 4.95 -0.07
CA ILE A 301 -23.12 4.73 1.06
C ILE A 301 -22.03 5.82 1.11
N VAL A 302 -21.39 6.11 -0.03
CA VAL A 302 -20.29 7.08 -0.09
C VAL A 302 -20.77 8.52 0.12
N GLU A 303 -21.96 8.86 -0.37
CA GLU A 303 -22.57 10.19 -0.19
C GLU A 303 -22.92 10.48 1.28
N LEU A 304 -23.31 9.46 2.04
CA LEU A 304 -23.63 9.60 3.47
C LEU A 304 -22.41 9.96 4.34
N VAL A 305 -21.18 9.72 3.86
CA VAL A 305 -19.96 10.03 4.61
C VAL A 305 -19.60 11.53 4.60
N SER A 306 -20.26 12.36 3.78
CA SER A 306 -19.91 13.79 3.63
C SER A 306 -20.95 14.75 4.25
N SER A 307 -20.64 15.36 5.40
CA SER A 307 -21.09 16.74 5.75
C SER A 307 -20.40 17.42 6.96
N SER A 308 -19.12 17.17 7.26
CA SER A 308 -18.41 17.95 8.31
C SER A 308 -17.09 18.56 7.84
N LEU A 309 -17.16 19.65 7.08
CA LEU A 309 -16.04 20.59 6.95
C LEU A 309 -16.01 21.47 8.21
N ASN A 310 -15.22 21.10 9.22
CA ASN A 310 -14.88 21.99 10.33
C ASN A 310 -13.42 22.47 10.20
N LYS A 311 -13.23 23.77 10.46
CA LYS A 311 -12.02 24.54 10.18
C LYS A 311 -10.77 24.01 10.90
N GLU A 312 -9.67 24.07 10.16
CA GLU A 312 -8.28 23.78 10.55
C GLU A 312 -7.88 24.30 11.94
N SER A 313 -7.09 23.48 12.65
CA SER A 313 -6.11 23.96 13.62
C SER A 313 -4.80 23.21 13.40
N ASN A 314 -3.79 23.93 12.93
CA ASN A 314 -2.42 23.46 12.72
C ASN A 314 -1.69 23.38 14.06
N GLU A 315 -1.20 22.20 14.45
CA GLU A 315 -0.04 22.09 15.34
C GLU A 315 0.88 20.95 14.89
N GLU A 316 2.03 21.32 14.35
CA GLU A 316 3.12 20.43 13.95
C GLU A 316 3.98 20.00 15.15
N GLY A 317 4.24 18.69 15.23
CA GLY A 317 5.53 18.06 15.55
C GLY A 317 6.27 18.45 16.84
N MET A 318 6.09 17.66 17.91
CA MET A 318 7.02 17.61 19.05
C MET A 318 8.00 16.42 18.90
N VAL A 319 9.30 16.71 18.91
CA VAL A 319 10.38 15.72 18.94
C VAL A 319 10.84 15.56 20.40
N TYR A 320 10.84 14.33 20.91
CA TYR A 320 11.37 14.00 22.23
C TYR A 320 12.84 13.58 22.14
N PHE A 321 13.71 14.21 22.94
CA PHE A 321 15.04 13.71 23.27
C PHE A 321 15.03 13.29 24.74
N GLY A 322 15.33 12.02 25.02
CA GLY A 322 15.53 11.54 26.39
C GLY A 322 16.90 11.97 26.90
N SER A 323 16.93 12.57 28.09
CA SER A 323 18.10 12.68 28.96
C SER A 323 18.37 11.35 29.66
#